data_AF-A0A3D1SPD3-F1
#
_entry.id   AF-A0A3D1SPD3-F1
#
_cell.length_a   1.000
_cell.length_b   1.000
_cell.length_c   1.000
_cell.angle_alpha   90.00
_cell.angle_beta   90.00
_cell.angle_gamma   90.00
#
_symmetry.space_group_name_H-M   'P 1'
#
loop_
_entity.id
_entity.type
_entity.pdbx_description
1 polymer ?
#
loop_
_entity_poly.entity_id
_entity_poly.type
_entity_poly.pdbx_seq_one_letter_code
_entity_poly.pdbx_strand_id
1 'polypeptide(L)'
;MTMFTILQYSFIQNAFLAGTCVAVVAAVAGYFMVARGLTFAGHALPNIGFAGAAGAVLLGIDPVIGLYVFTIGAAIGIGILGKEVNERDTSIGIIMTFALGLGILFLSLYFGYAERVYSILFGQIVGISQADVLLTGVSSLITVAIFLVLF
;
A
#
# COMPACT_ATOMS: atom_id res chain seq x y z
N MET A 1 23.23 25.16 -13.00
CA MET A 1 23.02 23.78 -12.51
C MET A 1 22.68 22.92 -13.71
N THR A 2 23.50 21.91 -14.03
CA THR A 2 23.18 20.95 -15.09
C THR A 2 22.16 19.94 -14.55
N MET A 3 21.16 19.58 -15.35
CA MET A 3 20.07 18.65 -14.93
C MET A 3 20.58 17.32 -14.35
N PHE A 4 21.77 16.87 -14.77
CA PHE A 4 22.39 15.64 -14.30
C PHE A 4 22.86 15.67 -12.84
N THR A 5 23.15 16.83 -12.26
CA THR A 5 23.56 16.92 -10.84
C THR A 5 22.42 16.58 -9.90
N ILE A 6 21.17 16.78 -10.34
CA ILE A 6 19.98 16.48 -9.54
C ILE A 6 19.87 14.96 -9.29
N LEU A 7 20.31 14.12 -10.22
CA LEU A 7 20.26 12.65 -10.07
C LEU A 7 21.27 12.10 -9.05
N GLN A 8 22.20 12.92 -8.57
CA GLN A 8 23.17 12.50 -7.55
C GLN A 8 22.63 12.63 -6.12
N TYR A 9 21.49 13.30 -5.93
CA TYR A 9 20.88 13.39 -4.60
C TYR A 9 20.34 12.02 -4.17
N SER A 10 20.70 11.61 -2.95
CA SER A 10 20.33 10.31 -2.38
C SER A 10 18.80 10.12 -2.32
N PHE A 11 18.04 11.15 -1.97
CA PHE A 11 16.57 11.07 -1.95
C PHE A 11 15.97 10.81 -3.35
N ILE A 12 16.60 11.33 -4.40
CA ILE A 12 16.16 11.10 -5.79
C ILE A 12 16.50 9.69 -6.21
N GLN A 13 17.69 9.20 -5.88
CA GLN A 13 18.07 7.81 -6.13
C GLN A 13 17.13 6.84 -5.41
N ASN A 14 16.83 7.09 -4.13
CA ASN A 14 15.90 6.29 -3.35
C ASN A 14 14.49 6.30 -3.96
N ALA A 15 13.99 7.47 -4.35
CA ALA A 15 12.70 7.61 -5.02
C ALA A 15 12.64 6.82 -6.35
N PHE A 16 13.69 6.88 -7.16
CA PHE A 16 13.76 6.12 -8.42
C PHE A 16 13.83 4.61 -8.20
N LEU A 17 14.62 4.16 -7.23
CA LEU A 17 14.75 2.74 -6.89
C LEU A 17 13.43 2.18 -6.36
N ALA A 18 12.85 2.81 -5.33
CA ALA A 18 11.58 2.39 -4.77
C ALA A 18 10.44 2.47 -5.80
N GLY A 19 10.38 3.56 -6.58
CA GLY A 19 9.39 3.75 -7.64
C GLY A 19 9.46 2.68 -8.73
N THR A 20 10.68 2.26 -9.11
CA THR A 20 10.88 1.19 -10.09
C THR A 20 10.41 -0.16 -9.54
N CYS A 21 10.73 -0.48 -8.28
CA CYS A 21 10.23 -1.69 -7.62
C CYS A 21 8.69 -1.74 -7.60
N VAL A 22 8.04 -0.61 -7.29
CA VAL A 22 6.58 -0.50 -7.31
C VAL A 22 6.03 -0.63 -8.72
N ALA A 23 6.65 0.01 -9.73
CA ALA A 23 6.21 -0.06 -11.12
C ALA A 23 6.23 -1.50 -11.67
N VAL A 24 7.27 -2.28 -11.36
CA VAL A 24 7.37 -3.70 -11.77
C VAL A 24 6.23 -4.52 -11.15
N VAL A 25 6.00 -4.37 -9.85
CA VAL A 25 4.92 -5.11 -9.15
C VAL A 25 3.56 -4.69 -9.70
N ALA A 26 3.33 -3.40 -9.90
CA ALA A 26 2.09 -2.88 -10.44
C ALA A 26 1.82 -3.39 -11.87
N ALA A 27 2.85 -3.51 -12.71
CA ALA A 27 2.71 -4.05 -14.06
C ALA A 27 2.28 -5.53 -14.05
N VAL A 28 2.95 -6.37 -13.25
CA VAL A 28 2.64 -7.80 -13.14
C VAL A 28 1.28 -8.02 -12.48
N ALA A 29 1.06 -7.44 -11.30
CA ALA A 29 -0.19 -7.58 -10.57
C ALA A 29 -1.36 -7.02 -11.37
N GLY A 30 -1.20 -5.83 -11.96
CA GLY A 30 -2.24 -5.15 -12.73
C GLY A 30 -2.75 -5.98 -13.91
N TYR A 31 -1.86 -6.64 -14.66
CA TYR A 31 -2.25 -7.54 -15.75
C TYR A 31 -3.21 -8.65 -15.27
N PHE A 32 -2.84 -9.36 -14.20
CA PHE A 32 -3.67 -10.43 -13.65
C PHE A 32 -4.96 -9.93 -13.01
N MET A 33 -4.93 -8.75 -12.39
CA MET A 33 -6.12 -8.14 -11.80
C MET A 33 -7.15 -7.79 -12.86
N VAL A 34 -6.72 -7.25 -14.01
CA VAL A 34 -7.62 -7.00 -15.15
C VAL A 34 -8.14 -8.31 -15.71
N ALA A 35 -7.26 -9.28 -15.98
CA ALA A 35 -7.64 -10.57 -16.55
C ALA A 35 -8.63 -11.35 -15.68
N ARG A 36 -8.61 -11.16 -14.36
CA ARG A 36 -9.47 -11.85 -13.38
C ARG A 36 -10.64 -11.01 -12.87
N GLY A 37 -10.87 -9.81 -13.41
CA GLY A 37 -11.95 -8.91 -12.96
C GLY A 37 -11.78 -8.43 -11.51
N LEU A 38 -10.55 -8.28 -11.03
CA LEU A 38 -10.21 -7.87 -9.65
C LEU A 38 -9.74 -6.41 -9.56
N THR A 39 -10.04 -5.60 -10.56
CA THR A 39 -9.56 -4.20 -10.64
C THR A 39 -10.03 -3.37 -9.45
N PHE A 40 -11.26 -3.60 -8.95
CA PHE A 40 -11.78 -2.90 -7.79
C PHE A 40 -11.02 -3.22 -6.49
N ALA A 41 -10.58 -4.47 -6.32
CA ALA A 41 -9.70 -4.84 -5.20
C ALA A 41 -8.38 -4.05 -5.22
N GLY A 42 -7.86 -3.74 -6.40
CA GLY A 42 -6.62 -2.95 -6.57
C GLY A 42 -6.78 -1.51 -6.15
N HIS A 43 -7.98 -0.97 -6.32
CA HIS A 43 -8.34 0.34 -5.77
C HIS A 43 -8.59 0.29 -4.26
N ALA A 44 -9.24 -0.75 -3.76
CA ALA A 44 -9.66 -0.84 -2.36
C ALA A 44 -8.50 -1.13 -1.38
N LEU A 45 -7.58 -2.03 -1.73
CA LEU A 45 -6.52 -2.49 -0.83
C LEU A 45 -5.59 -1.38 -0.30
N PRO A 46 -5.16 -0.39 -1.10
CA PRO A 46 -4.38 0.75 -0.59
C PRO A 46 -5.15 1.57 0.45
N ASN A 47 -6.45 1.79 0.24
CA ASN A 47 -7.32 2.53 1.17
C ASN A 47 -7.51 1.78 2.50
N ILE A 48 -7.60 0.45 2.44
CA ILE A 48 -7.67 -0.40 3.62
C ILE A 48 -6.32 -0.43 4.37
N GLY A 49 -5.22 -0.47 3.63
CA GLY A 49 -3.87 -0.36 4.19
C GLY A 49 -3.62 0.97 4.90
N PHE A 50 -4.13 2.07 4.35
CA PHE A 50 -4.13 3.38 5.00
C PHE A 50 -4.80 3.33 6.38
N ALA A 51 -5.97 2.70 6.49
CA ALA A 51 -6.66 2.56 7.77
C ALA A 51 -5.85 1.75 8.79
N GLY A 52 -5.18 0.68 8.35
CA GLY A 52 -4.27 -0.10 9.19
C GLY A 52 -3.05 0.68 9.66
N ALA A 53 -2.44 1.48 8.77
CA ALA A 53 -1.32 2.36 9.12
C ALA A 53 -1.75 3.41 10.16
N ALA A 54 -2.91 4.03 9.98
CA ALA A 54 -3.48 4.98 10.94
C ALA A 54 -3.74 4.32 12.31
N GLY A 55 -4.27 3.09 12.32
CA GLY A 55 -4.49 2.33 13.54
C GLY A 55 -3.19 1.96 14.26
N ALA A 56 -2.15 1.54 13.53
CA ALA A 56 -0.84 1.25 14.12
C ALA A 56 -0.22 2.50 14.76
N VAL A 57 -0.33 3.65 14.11
CA VAL A 57 0.17 4.93 14.64
C VAL A 57 -0.54 5.32 15.94
N LEU A 58 -1.87 5.12 16.00
CA LEU A 58 -2.64 5.36 17.21
C LEU A 58 -2.16 4.47 18.37
N LEU A 59 -1.79 3.23 18.08
CA LEU A 59 -1.26 2.28 19.07
C LEU A 59 0.24 2.49 19.39
N GLY A 60 0.91 3.45 18.72
CA GLY A 60 2.35 3.68 18.87
C GLY A 60 3.23 2.60 18.22
N ILE A 61 2.67 1.81 17.31
CA ILE A 61 3.35 0.75 16.54
C ILE A 61 3.83 1.34 15.20
N ASP A 62 4.81 0.68 14.58
CA ASP A 62 5.26 1.02 13.24
C ASP A 62 4.10 1.00 12.21
N PRO A 63 3.88 2.08 11.44
CA PRO A 63 2.78 2.19 10.49
C PRO A 63 2.81 1.12 9.39
N VAL A 64 4.01 0.67 8.99
CA VAL A 64 4.21 -0.31 7.92
C VAL A 64 3.69 -1.68 8.35
N ILE A 65 3.84 -2.02 9.63
CA ILE A 65 3.28 -3.26 10.20
C ILE A 65 1.75 -3.20 10.12
N GLY A 66 1.14 -2.09 10.54
CA GLY A 66 -0.31 -1.88 10.45
C GLY A 66 -0.83 -2.00 9.02
N LEU A 67 -0.11 -1.39 8.07
CA LEU A 67 -0.41 -1.46 6.65
C LEU A 67 -0.42 -2.90 6.14
N TYR A 68 0.65 -3.68 6.39
CA TYR A 68 0.73 -5.06 5.94
C TYR A 68 -0.38 -5.93 6.56
N VAL A 69 -0.60 -5.83 7.87
CA VAL A 69 -1.60 -6.65 8.58
C VAL A 69 -3.01 -6.39 8.04
N PHE A 70 -3.42 -5.13 7.91
CA PHE A 70 -4.75 -4.79 7.41
C PHE A 70 -4.93 -5.11 5.93
N THR A 71 -3.95 -4.79 5.08
CA THR A 71 -4.05 -5.06 3.65
C THR A 71 -4.08 -6.56 3.36
N ILE A 72 -3.22 -7.36 4.01
CA ILE A 72 -3.20 -8.82 3.83
C ILE A 72 -4.48 -9.43 4.41
N GLY A 73 -4.90 -9.02 5.61
CA GLY A 73 -6.14 -9.50 6.23
C GLY A 73 -7.36 -9.22 5.36
N ALA A 74 -7.46 -8.02 4.79
CA ALA A 74 -8.53 -7.65 3.87
C ALA A 74 -8.45 -8.41 2.55
N ALA A 75 -7.27 -8.59 1.97
CA ALA A 75 -7.09 -9.38 0.74
C ALA A 75 -7.55 -10.84 0.93
N ILE A 76 -7.23 -11.45 2.07
CA ILE A 76 -7.70 -12.79 2.45
C ILE A 76 -9.22 -12.80 2.63
N GLY A 77 -9.77 -11.82 3.37
CA GLY A 77 -11.22 -11.70 3.56
C GLY A 77 -11.99 -11.57 2.23
N ILE A 78 -11.51 -10.71 1.33
CA ILE A 78 -12.05 -10.55 -0.02
C ILE A 78 -11.93 -11.86 -0.82
N GLY A 79 -10.82 -12.59 -0.67
CA GLY A 79 -10.59 -13.87 -1.33
C GLY A 79 -11.53 -14.98 -0.86
N ILE A 80 -11.90 -15.02 0.42
CA ILE A 80 -12.81 -16.03 1.00
C ILE A 80 -14.28 -15.71 0.67
N LEU A 81 -14.67 -14.44 0.70
CA LEU A 81 -16.07 -14.03 0.49
C LEU A 81 -16.50 -14.04 -0.99
N GLY A 82 -15.56 -13.96 -1.94
CA GLY A 82 -15.89 -13.83 -3.36
C GLY A 82 -16.28 -15.14 -4.05
N LYS A 83 -17.58 -15.47 -4.11
CA LYS A 83 -18.11 -16.57 -4.94
C LYS A 83 -18.53 -16.13 -6.34
N GLU A 84 -19.16 -14.95 -6.47
CA GLU A 84 -19.53 -14.34 -7.75
C GLU A 84 -18.96 -12.92 -7.90
N VAL A 85 -18.68 -12.49 -9.14
CA VAL A 85 -17.98 -11.22 -9.45
C VAL A 85 -18.73 -10.00 -8.89
N ASN A 86 -20.05 -9.92 -9.08
CA ASN A 86 -20.85 -8.76 -8.62
C ASN A 86 -20.99 -8.70 -7.08
N GLU A 87 -21.13 -9.85 -6.43
CA GLU A 87 -21.20 -9.93 -4.96
C GLU A 87 -19.85 -9.56 -4.33
N ARG A 88 -18.75 -9.89 -5.02
CA ARG A 88 -17.39 -9.58 -4.61
C ARG A 88 -17.11 -8.08 -4.62
N ASP A 89 -17.47 -7.37 -5.68
CA ASP A 89 -17.23 -5.91 -5.75
C ASP A 89 -18.03 -5.16 -4.69
N THR A 90 -19.27 -5.57 -4.44
CA THR A 90 -20.08 -5.01 -3.35
C THR A 90 -19.42 -5.25 -1.98
N SER A 91 -18.96 -6.48 -1.72
CA SER A 91 -18.28 -6.84 -0.48
C SER A 91 -16.97 -6.06 -0.28
N ILE A 92 -16.17 -5.92 -1.34
CA ILE A 92 -14.94 -5.10 -1.33
C ILE A 92 -15.28 -3.66 -0.96
N GLY A 93 -16.35 -3.10 -1.53
CA GLY A 93 -16.76 -1.71 -1.31
C GLY A 93 -17.18 -1.46 0.14
N ILE A 94 -17.91 -2.40 0.74
CA ILE A 94 -18.30 -2.34 2.15
C ILE A 94 -17.06 -2.39 3.04
N ILE A 95 -16.13 -3.33 2.81
CA ILE A 95 -14.89 -3.45 3.59
C ILE A 95 -14.06 -2.17 3.46
N MET A 96 -13.92 -1.63 2.25
CA MET A 96 -13.19 -0.39 1.99
C MET A 96 -13.80 0.79 2.74
N THR A 97 -15.11 0.97 2.66
CA THR A 97 -15.81 2.08 3.32
C THR A 97 -15.70 1.98 4.84
N PHE A 98 -15.84 0.77 5.39
CA PHE A 98 -15.63 0.50 6.80
C PHE A 98 -14.20 0.81 7.23
N ALA A 99 -13.20 0.36 6.45
CA ALA A 99 -11.79 0.63 6.73
C ALA A 99 -11.50 2.14 6.69
N LEU A 100 -11.99 2.87 5.69
CA LEU A 100 -11.82 4.33 5.63
C LEU A 100 -12.46 5.03 6.83
N GLY A 101 -13.66 4.61 7.25
CA GLY A 101 -14.29 5.12 8.47
C GLY A 101 -13.44 4.86 9.73
N LEU A 102 -12.87 3.66 9.85
CA LEU A 102 -11.93 3.32 10.92
C LEU A 102 -10.64 4.16 10.85
N GLY A 103 -10.07 4.36 9.66
CA GLY A 103 -8.87 5.17 9.48
C GLY A 103 -9.08 6.61 9.93
N ILE A 104 -10.23 7.21 9.56
CA ILE A 104 -10.63 8.55 10.01
C ILE A 104 -10.84 8.58 11.53
N LEU A 105 -11.49 7.57 12.10
CA LEU A 105 -11.68 7.45 13.55
C LEU A 105 -10.33 7.39 14.29
N PHE A 106 -9.43 6.51 13.84
CA PHE A 106 -8.10 6.37 14.46
C PHE A 106 -7.32 7.67 14.40
N LEU A 107 -7.41 8.35 13.26
CA LEU A 107 -6.77 9.63 13.08
C LEU A 107 -7.38 10.72 13.98
N SER A 108 -8.70 10.74 14.13
CA SER A 108 -9.39 11.69 15.02
C SER A 108 -9.05 11.46 16.50
N LEU A 109 -8.69 10.24 16.89
CA LEU A 109 -8.27 9.89 18.25
C LEU A 109 -6.77 10.14 18.48
N TYR A 110 -6.00 10.35 17.41
CA TYR A 110 -4.57 10.57 17.50
C TYR A 110 -4.26 12.04 17.83
N PHE A 111 -3.72 12.27 19.03
CA PHE A 111 -3.36 13.61 19.52
C PHE A 111 -1.96 14.10 19.08
N GLY A 112 -1.28 13.38 18.18
CA GLY A 112 0.09 13.71 17.76
C GLY A 112 0.19 14.71 16.60
N TYR A 113 1.42 15.04 16.20
CA TYR A 113 1.73 16.06 15.19
C TYR A 113 1.02 15.85 13.84
N ALA A 114 0.38 16.91 13.34
CA ALA A 114 -0.31 16.94 12.05
C ALA A 114 0.59 16.52 10.86
N GLU A 115 1.89 16.80 10.92
CA GLU A 115 2.82 16.45 9.84
C GLU A 115 2.92 14.93 9.59
N ARG A 116 2.94 14.13 10.67
CA ARG A 116 2.98 12.66 10.58
C ARG A 116 1.68 12.09 9.99
N VAL A 117 0.57 12.78 10.20
CA VAL A 117 -0.73 12.43 9.62
C VAL A 117 -0.72 12.68 8.12
N TYR A 118 -0.24 13.86 7.70
CA TYR A 118 -0.13 14.22 6.28
C TYR A 118 0.81 13.29 5.52
N SER A 119 1.93 12.89 6.12
CA SER A 119 2.87 11.96 5.48
C SER A 119 2.27 10.58 5.23
N ILE A 120 1.33 10.13 6.06
CA ILE A 120 0.62 8.86 5.89
C ILE A 120 -0.52 8.98 4.87
N LEU A 121 -1.27 10.09 4.91
CA LEU A 121 -2.41 10.33 4.01
C LEU A 121 -1.99 10.46 2.55
N PHE A 122 -0.92 11.19 2.28
CA PHE A 122 -0.51 11.55 0.92
C PHE A 122 0.75 10.82 0.45
N GLY A 123 1.51 10.23 1.38
CA GLY A 123 2.82 9.67 1.09
C GLY A 123 3.87 10.77 0.83
N GLN A 124 5.12 10.50 1.14
CA GLN A 124 6.23 11.41 0.85
C GLN A 124 7.34 10.67 0.11
N ILE A 125 7.36 10.80 -1.21
CA ILE A 125 8.39 10.16 -2.05
C ILE A 125 9.80 10.70 -1.76
N VAL A 126 9.90 11.95 -1.33
CA VAL A 126 11.17 12.62 -0.98
C VAL A 126 11.70 12.13 0.38
N GLY A 127 10.83 11.57 1.23
CA GLY A 127 11.18 11.08 2.57
C GLY A 127 11.65 9.62 2.61
N ILE A 128 11.75 8.94 1.46
CA ILE A 128 12.11 7.53 1.39
C ILE A 128 13.56 7.33 1.85
N SER A 129 13.73 6.61 2.96
CA SER A 129 15.03 6.23 3.48
C SER A 129 15.61 5.01 2.76
N GLN A 130 16.91 4.73 2.93
CA GLN A 130 17.51 3.51 2.38
C GLN A 130 16.88 2.23 2.95
N ALA A 131 16.40 2.27 4.20
CA ALA A 131 15.69 1.16 4.80
C ALA A 131 14.34 0.90 4.10
N ASP A 132 13.63 1.97 3.75
CA ASP A 132 12.36 1.89 3.01
C ASP A 132 12.56 1.33 1.60
N VAL A 133 13.65 1.72 0.93
CA VAL A 133 14.04 1.16 -0.37
C VAL A 133 14.29 -0.34 -0.25
N LEU A 134 15.04 -0.77 0.78
CA LEU A 134 15.32 -2.18 0.99
C LEU A 134 14.03 -2.97 1.28
N LEU A 135 13.16 -2.44 2.13
CA LEU A 135 11.88 -3.07 2.49
C LEU A 135 10.95 -3.18 1.27
N THR A 136 10.87 -2.12 0.47
CA THR A 136 10.11 -2.10 -0.79
C THR A 136 10.70 -3.07 -1.81
N GLY A 137 12.04 -3.13 -1.91
CA GLY A 137 12.74 -4.05 -2.80
C GLY A 137 12.52 -5.51 -2.42
N VAL A 138 12.62 -5.86 -1.13
CA VAL A 138 12.37 -7.23 -0.64
C VAL A 138 10.91 -7.62 -0.84
N SER A 139 9.95 -6.76 -0.49
CA SER A 139 8.52 -7.06 -0.69
C SER A 139 8.14 -7.17 -2.17
N SER A 140 8.73 -6.34 -3.03
CA SER A 140 8.59 -6.44 -4.49
C SER A 140 9.14 -7.77 -5.01
N LEU A 141 10.35 -8.16 -4.60
CA LEU A 141 10.96 -9.43 -5.00
C LEU A 141 10.13 -10.64 -4.55
N ILE A 142 9.66 -10.64 -3.31
CA ILE A 142 8.78 -11.70 -2.78
C ILE A 142 7.49 -11.77 -3.61
N THR A 143 6.87 -10.63 -3.91
CA THR A 143 5.63 -10.58 -4.69
C THR A 143 5.84 -11.16 -6.08
N VAL A 144 6.89 -10.72 -6.80
CA VAL A 144 7.21 -11.24 -8.13
C VAL A 144 7.54 -12.73 -8.10
N ALA A 145 8.29 -13.20 -7.10
CA ALA A 145 8.59 -14.61 -6.92
C ALA A 145 7.32 -15.45 -6.72
N ILE A 146 6.36 -14.96 -5.92
CA ILE A 146 5.06 -15.62 -5.74
C ILE A 146 4.31 -15.70 -7.07
N PHE A 147 4.29 -14.62 -7.86
CA PHE A 147 3.68 -14.64 -9.19
C PHE A 147 4.34 -15.66 -10.12
N LEU A 148 5.68 -15.72 -10.17
CA LEU A 148 6.41 -16.68 -11.01
C LEU A 148 6.20 -18.15 -10.61
N VAL A 149 5.91 -18.42 -9.34
CA VAL A 149 5.67 -19.79 -8.87
C VAL A 149 4.21 -20.23 -9.10
N LEU A 150 3.26 -19.30 -9.01
CA LEU A 150 1.83 -19.61 -9.12
C LEU A 150 1.29 -19.60 -10.57
N PHE A 151 2.00 -18.97 -11.50
CA PHE A 151 1.55 -18.76 -12.89
C PHE A 151 2.64 -19.17 -13.88
#